data_AF-A0A7V4YVH5-F1
#
_entry.id   AF-A0A7V4YVH5-F1
#
_cell.length_a   1.000
_cell.length_b   1.000
_cell.length_c   1.000
_cell.angle_alpha   90.00
_cell.angle_beta   90.00
_cell.angle_gamma   90.00
#
_symmetry.space_group_name_H-M   'P 1'
#
loop_
_entity.id
_entity.type
_entity.pdbx_description
1 polymer ?
#
loop_
_entity_poly.entity_id
_entity_poly.type
_entity_poly.pdbx_seq_one_letter_code
_entity_poly.pdbx_strand_id
1 'polypeptide(L)'
;MTAVLHTWGQNLSLHPHVHCIVPGGGLTKSGLWRHAGRGSERFLFPVKAMSQVYRAIYLRKLRWHLQRGGLDLPSELLGKADQKAWMETLYRQKWVVYAKRPFGGPKQVIEYLGRYTHKVAISNHRLLDVSEAGVRFAYKDYRQGGAKKEMTLGGPEFLRRFALHILPPHFRRIRHFGILANCSKIRALEACRKALGVPSAAPAPNRIERRRLARLKLLQGRSPDQCPCCKLGRMTPIGLLPPQRAPPEGMLPRFYPIESTL
;
A
#
# COMPACT_ATOMS: atom_id res chain seq x y z
N MET A 1 -8.11 8.19 9.71
CA MET A 1 -6.88 8.04 8.89
C MET A 1 -6.94 6.72 8.14
N THR A 2 -6.48 6.69 6.90
CA THR A 2 -6.23 5.46 6.13
C THR A 2 -4.72 5.33 5.93
N ALA A 3 -4.15 4.19 6.28
CA ALA A 3 -2.73 3.88 6.10
C ALA A 3 -2.57 2.75 5.09
N VAL A 4 -1.63 2.89 4.16
CA VAL A 4 -1.32 1.90 3.13
C VAL A 4 0.16 1.57 3.19
N LEU A 5 0.48 0.31 3.48
CA LEU A 5 1.85 -0.19 3.40
C LEU A 5 2.28 -0.30 1.93
N HIS A 6 3.46 0.24 1.65
CA HIS A 6 4.16 0.13 0.38
C HIS A 6 5.57 -0.41 0.66
N THR A 7 6.05 -1.35 -0.15
CA THR A 7 7.30 -2.08 0.17
C THR A 7 8.36 -2.01 -0.92
N TRP A 8 8.13 -1.30 -2.02
CA TRP A 8 9.03 -1.33 -3.18
C TRP A 8 9.48 0.06 -3.64
N GLY A 9 10.70 0.11 -4.18
CA GLY A 9 11.20 1.22 -4.98
C GLY A 9 10.85 1.05 -6.46
N GLN A 10 11.26 2.01 -7.29
CA GLN A 10 11.07 1.89 -8.75
C GLN A 10 11.85 0.70 -9.33
N ASN A 11 13.02 0.38 -8.81
CA ASN A 11 13.88 -0.73 -9.22
C ASN A 11 13.58 -2.07 -8.50
N LEU A 12 12.40 -2.21 -7.88
CA LEU A 12 12.02 -3.37 -7.06
C LEU A 12 12.90 -3.59 -5.82
N SER A 13 13.71 -2.62 -5.41
CA SER A 13 14.40 -2.73 -4.12
C SER A 13 13.41 -2.66 -2.97
N LEU A 14 13.71 -3.35 -1.87
CA LEU A 14 12.94 -3.25 -0.64
C LEU A 14 12.97 -1.81 -0.12
N HIS A 15 11.80 -1.18 -0.02
CA HIS A 15 11.62 0.19 0.42
C HIS A 15 10.32 0.35 1.22
N PRO A 16 10.25 -0.22 2.44
CA PRO A 16 9.06 -0.22 3.27
C PRO A 16 8.74 1.19 3.76
N HIS A 17 7.56 1.69 3.42
CA HIS A 17 7.02 2.94 3.92
C HIS A 17 5.50 2.89 3.96
N VAL A 18 4.90 3.83 4.70
CA VAL A 18 3.46 3.88 4.89
C VAL A 18 2.93 5.20 4.36
N HIS A 19 2.00 5.13 3.41
CA HIS A 19 1.23 6.29 2.98
C HIS A 19 0.03 6.48 3.91
N CYS A 20 0.01 7.59 4.64
CA CYS A 20 -1.08 7.94 5.53
C CYS A 20 -1.91 9.08 4.95
N ILE A 21 -3.21 8.85 4.76
CA ILE A 21 -4.19 9.89 4.49
C ILE A 21 -4.90 10.22 5.80
N VAL A 22 -4.65 11.43 6.27
CA VAL A 22 -5.20 11.95 7.53
C VAL A 22 -6.25 13.00 7.19
N PRO A 23 -7.44 12.98 7.84
CA PRO A 23 -8.41 14.06 7.69
C PRO A 23 -7.81 15.40 8.11
N GLY A 24 -8.17 16.49 7.41
CA GLY A 24 -7.77 17.86 7.76
C GLY A 24 -8.54 18.42 8.96
N GLY A 25 -8.86 17.60 9.96
CA GLY A 25 -9.67 17.92 11.12
C GLY A 25 -10.16 16.67 11.85
N GLY A 26 -11.00 16.86 12.85
CA GLY A 26 -11.62 15.77 13.59
C GLY A 26 -12.78 16.22 14.47
N LEU A 27 -13.55 15.25 14.96
CA LEU A 27 -14.65 15.48 15.88
C LEU A 27 -14.14 15.83 17.28
N THR A 28 -14.73 16.83 17.91
CA THR A 28 -14.59 17.12 19.35
C THR A 28 -15.43 16.16 20.16
N LYS A 29 -15.24 16.15 21.49
CA LYS A 29 -16.11 15.40 22.41
C LYS A 29 -17.58 15.87 22.35
N SER A 30 -17.81 17.14 22.02
CA SER A 30 -19.14 17.73 21.80
C SER A 30 -19.73 17.43 20.42
N GLY A 31 -19.06 16.65 19.57
CA GLY A 31 -19.56 16.29 18.25
C GLY A 31 -19.40 17.36 17.17
N LEU A 32 -18.66 18.44 17.45
CA LEU A 32 -18.34 19.48 16.47
C LEU A 32 -17.11 19.12 15.65
N TRP A 33 -17.06 19.55 14.39
CA TRP A 33 -15.87 19.36 13.56
C TRP A 33 -14.87 20.48 13.80
N ARG A 34 -13.64 20.11 14.15
CA ARG A 34 -12.51 21.04 14.28
C ARG A 34 -11.51 20.80 13.17
N HIS A 35 -11.28 21.80 12.33
CA HIS A 35 -10.27 21.75 11.28
C HIS A 35 -8.84 21.74 11.84
N ALA A 36 -7.93 21.16 11.08
CA ALA A 36 -6.51 21.14 11.37
C ALA A 36 -5.88 22.51 11.07
N GLY A 37 -5.30 23.14 12.09
CA GLY A 37 -4.51 24.37 11.98
C GLY A 37 -5.28 25.68 12.18
N ARG A 38 -4.56 26.73 12.61
CA ARG A 38 -4.94 28.15 12.50
C ARG A 38 -3.94 28.81 11.54
N GLY A 39 -4.39 29.71 10.65
CA GLY A 39 -3.51 30.47 9.76
C GLY A 39 -3.21 29.84 8.38
N SER A 40 -2.32 30.50 7.62
CA SER A 40 -2.07 30.32 6.17
C SER A 40 -1.41 28.99 5.78
N GLU A 41 -0.82 28.24 6.71
CA GLU A 41 -0.06 27.04 6.36
C GLU A 41 -0.85 25.71 6.43
N ARG A 42 -2.00 25.63 7.11
CA ARG A 42 -2.93 24.46 7.14
C ARG A 42 -2.27 23.07 7.27
N PHE A 43 -1.15 22.95 7.98
CA PHE A 43 -0.53 21.66 8.28
C PHE A 43 -0.94 21.15 9.66
N LEU A 44 -1.21 19.86 9.76
CA LEU A 44 -1.59 19.23 11.04
C LEU A 44 -0.40 19.13 12.01
N PHE A 45 0.80 18.85 11.50
CA PHE A 45 2.03 18.73 12.30
C PHE A 45 3.26 19.23 11.55
N PRO A 46 4.23 19.88 12.22
CA PRO A 46 5.52 20.21 11.65
C PRO A 46 6.30 18.94 11.27
N VAL A 47 6.74 18.86 10.02
CA VAL A 47 7.38 17.64 9.45
C VAL A 47 8.64 17.23 10.20
N LYS A 48 9.50 18.18 10.57
CA LYS A 48 10.75 17.91 11.30
C LYS A 48 10.48 17.31 12.69
N ALA A 49 9.55 17.90 13.45
CA ALA A 49 9.15 17.39 14.76
C ALA A 49 8.51 16.01 14.67
N MET A 50 7.59 15.83 13.71
CA MET A 50 6.94 14.53 13.48
C MET A 50 7.95 13.44 13.12
N SER A 51 8.99 13.76 12.33
CA SER A 51 10.04 12.80 11.97
C SER A 51 10.84 12.32 13.20
N GLN A 52 11.16 13.23 14.12
CA GLN A 52 11.86 12.88 15.36
C GLN A 52 10.99 12.03 16.30
N VAL A 53 9.72 12.41 16.49
CA VAL A 53 8.78 11.67 17.34
C VAL A 53 8.48 10.29 16.75
N TYR A 54 8.28 10.19 15.43
CA TYR A 54 8.06 8.92 14.75
C TYR A 54 9.25 7.97 14.96
N ARG A 55 10.49 8.45 14.74
CA ARG A 55 11.71 7.69 15.01
C ARG A 55 11.75 7.19 16.45
N ALA A 56 11.55 8.07 17.42
CA ALA A 56 11.60 7.71 18.85
C ALA A 56 10.55 6.65 19.22
N ILE A 57 9.29 6.82 18.76
CA ILE A 57 8.21 5.86 19.03
C ILE A 57 8.49 4.52 18.36
N TYR A 58 8.94 4.52 17.10
CA TYR A 58 9.25 3.32 16.35
C TYR A 58 10.37 2.53 17.03
N LEU A 59 11.50 3.18 17.33
CA LEU A 59 12.66 2.53 17.95
C LEU A 59 12.36 2.04 19.36
N ARG A 60 11.51 2.74 20.13
CA ARG A 60 11.02 2.25 21.42
C ARG A 60 10.21 0.96 21.27
N LYS A 61 9.30 0.90 20.29
CA LYS A 61 8.51 -0.30 20.01
C LYS A 61 9.38 -1.44 19.48
N LEU A 62 10.32 -1.15 18.60
CA LEU A 62 11.28 -2.13 18.08
C LEU A 62 12.06 -2.78 19.24
N ARG A 63 12.64 -1.96 20.13
CA ARG A 63 13.33 -2.46 21.33
C ARG A 63 12.44 -3.34 22.20
N TRP A 64 11.20 -2.92 22.44
CA TRP A 64 10.24 -3.71 23.22
C TRP A 64 9.97 -5.09 22.59
N HIS A 65 9.84 -5.15 21.27
CA HIS A 65 9.65 -6.42 20.56
C HIS A 65 10.91 -7.30 20.58
N LEU A 66 12.10 -6.71 20.43
CA LEU A 66 13.38 -7.43 20.55
C LEU A 66 13.53 -8.10 21.92
N GLN A 67 13.29 -7.34 22.99
CA GLN A 67 13.42 -7.83 24.37
C GLN A 67 12.47 -8.99 24.71
N ARG A 68 11.38 -9.14 23.96
CA ARG A 68 10.37 -10.19 24.16
C ARG A 68 10.50 -11.36 23.20
N GLY A 69 11.54 -11.37 22.35
CA GLY A 69 11.68 -12.38 21.30
C GLY A 69 10.53 -12.36 20.29
N GLY A 70 9.88 -11.20 20.11
CA GLY A 70 8.70 -11.07 19.26
C GLY A 70 9.02 -10.82 17.79
N LEU A 71 10.29 -10.93 17.38
CA LEU A 71 10.78 -10.70 16.03
C LEU A 71 11.63 -11.88 15.61
N ASP A 72 11.37 -12.37 14.40
CA ASP A 72 12.25 -13.28 13.70
C ASP A 72 13.34 -12.45 13.03
N LEU A 73 14.58 -12.60 13.51
CA LEU A 73 15.73 -11.82 13.06
C LEU A 73 16.80 -12.73 12.44
N PRO A 74 17.56 -12.22 11.47
CA PRO A 74 18.77 -12.90 10.99
C PRO A 74 19.73 -13.22 12.14
N SER A 75 20.46 -14.33 12.01
CA SER A 75 21.38 -14.84 13.03
C SER A 75 22.45 -13.82 13.43
N GLU A 76 22.88 -12.99 12.48
CA GLU A 76 23.89 -11.95 12.63
C GLU A 76 23.42 -10.80 13.54
N LEU A 77 22.12 -10.70 13.82
CA LEU A 77 21.52 -9.69 14.71
C LEU A 77 21.03 -10.29 16.04
N LEU A 78 21.34 -11.55 16.35
CA LEU A 78 20.87 -12.20 17.58
C LEU A 78 21.68 -11.82 18.83
N GLY A 79 22.95 -11.43 18.69
CA GLY A 79 23.79 -11.00 19.80
C GLY A 79 23.33 -9.69 20.45
N LYS A 80 23.38 -9.59 21.78
CA LYS A 80 22.99 -8.35 22.50
C LYS A 80 23.86 -7.15 22.10
N ALA A 81 25.15 -7.38 21.83
CA ALA A 81 26.06 -6.34 21.36
C ALA A 81 25.68 -5.85 19.96
N ASP A 82 25.38 -6.76 19.05
CA ASP A 82 24.96 -6.47 17.67
C ASP A 82 23.63 -5.72 17.64
N GLN A 83 22.66 -6.13 18.46
CA GLN A 83 21.38 -5.42 18.62
C GLN A 83 21.58 -3.99 19.13
N LYS A 84 22.48 -3.77 20.09
CA LYS A 84 22.76 -2.43 20.62
C LYS A 84 23.40 -1.55 19.54
N ALA A 85 24.43 -2.03 18.86
CA ALA A 85 25.11 -1.29 17.79
C ALA A 85 24.17 -0.98 16.62
N TRP A 86 23.31 -1.92 16.25
CA TRP A 86 22.28 -1.74 15.24
C TRP A 86 21.27 -0.65 15.64
N MET A 87 20.76 -0.70 16.87
CA MET A 87 19.83 0.32 17.37
C MET A 87 20.46 1.72 17.40
N GLU A 88 21.73 1.85 17.79
CA GLU A 88 22.46 3.12 17.75
C GLU A 88 22.58 3.67 16.32
N THR A 89 22.85 2.78 15.35
CA THR A 89 22.87 3.15 13.93
C THR A 89 21.51 3.70 13.48
N LEU A 90 20.41 3.03 13.84
CA LEU A 90 19.06 3.49 13.51
C LEU A 90 18.69 4.83 14.18
N TYR A 91 19.21 5.10 15.38
CA TYR A 91 19.02 6.38 16.07
C TYR A 91 19.75 7.53 15.37
N ARG A 92 20.98 7.30 14.87
CA ARG A 92 21.78 8.31 14.16
C ARG A 92 21.22 8.64 12.77
N GLN A 93 20.57 7.68 12.13
CA GLN A 93 19.95 7.90 10.82
C GLN A 93 18.87 8.99 10.88
N LYS A 94 18.80 9.79 9.80
CA LYS A 94 17.72 10.77 9.60
C LYS A 94 16.52 10.03 9.03
N TRP A 95 15.43 9.98 9.80
CA TRP A 95 14.18 9.38 9.37
C TRP A 95 13.37 10.42 8.60
N VAL A 96 12.90 10.04 7.42
CA VAL A 96 12.08 10.91 6.57
C VAL A 96 10.61 10.63 6.86
N VAL A 97 9.93 11.57 7.51
CA VAL A 97 8.48 11.68 7.41
C VAL A 97 8.18 12.88 6.54
N TYR A 98 7.16 12.79 5.70
CA TYR A 98 6.72 13.89 4.86
C TYR A 98 5.21 14.09 5.03
N ALA A 99 4.81 15.33 5.29
CA ALA A 99 3.43 15.75 5.29
C ALA A 99 3.25 16.90 4.30
N LYS A 100 2.16 16.82 3.53
CA LYS A 100 1.74 17.86 2.61
C LYS A 100 0.37 18.41 3.02
N ARG A 101 0.01 19.57 2.48
CA ARG A 101 -1.31 20.19 2.69
C ARG A 101 -2.45 19.22 2.29
N PRO A 102 -3.66 19.40 2.84
CA PRO A 102 -4.82 18.63 2.45
C PRO A 102 -5.01 18.61 0.92
N PHE A 103 -5.55 17.50 0.42
CA PHE A 103 -5.90 17.38 -1.00
C PHE A 103 -6.92 18.44 -1.40
N GLY A 104 -6.85 18.89 -2.66
CA GLY A 104 -7.79 19.88 -3.23
C GLY A 104 -9.22 19.39 -3.43
N GLY A 105 -9.58 18.21 -2.92
CA GLY A 105 -10.93 17.66 -3.01
C GLY A 105 -10.98 16.12 -3.07
N PRO A 106 -12.19 15.55 -3.11
CA PRO A 106 -12.40 14.09 -3.13
C PRO A 106 -11.74 13.40 -4.33
N LYS A 107 -11.73 14.03 -5.52
CA LYS A 107 -11.14 13.47 -6.74
C LYS A 107 -9.65 13.20 -6.56
N GLN A 108 -8.92 14.14 -5.98
CA GLN A 108 -7.48 14.03 -5.73
C GLN A 108 -7.17 12.99 -4.64
N VAL A 109 -8.05 12.83 -3.64
CA VAL A 109 -7.94 11.76 -2.64
C VAL A 109 -8.09 10.39 -3.29
N ILE A 110 -9.09 10.23 -4.16
CA ILE A 110 -9.33 8.96 -4.87
C ILE A 110 -8.16 8.64 -5.79
N GLU A 111 -7.68 9.61 -6.57
CA GLU A 111 -6.55 9.41 -7.47
C GLU A 111 -5.28 9.02 -6.71
N TYR A 112 -5.02 9.67 -5.57
CA TYR A 112 -3.90 9.32 -4.71
C TYR A 112 -4.05 7.90 -4.15
N LEU A 113 -5.21 7.54 -3.59
CA LEU A 113 -5.47 6.19 -3.08
C LEU A 113 -5.28 5.13 -4.16
N GLY A 114 -5.87 5.34 -5.35
CA GLY A 114 -5.81 4.38 -6.45
C GLY A 114 -4.39 4.05 -6.88
N ARG A 115 -3.44 4.99 -6.74
CA ARG A 115 -2.02 4.76 -7.03
C ARG A 115 -1.35 3.76 -6.07
N TYR A 116 -1.82 3.64 -4.83
CA TYR A 116 -1.19 2.83 -3.78
C TYR A 116 -2.03 1.61 -3.35
N THR A 117 -3.32 1.55 -3.69
CA THR A 117 -4.21 0.48 -3.20
C THR A 117 -4.31 -0.73 -4.12
N HIS A 118 -4.00 -0.61 -5.41
CA HIS A 118 -4.20 -1.70 -6.39
C HIS A 118 -2.94 -2.15 -7.11
N LYS A 119 -1.91 -1.30 -7.18
CA LYS A 119 -0.67 -1.67 -7.85
C LYS A 119 0.11 -2.70 -7.03
N VAL A 120 0.68 -3.65 -7.75
CA VAL A 120 1.73 -4.56 -7.29
C VAL A 120 3.10 -3.89 -7.52
N ALA A 121 4.19 -4.57 -7.16
CA ALA A 121 5.53 -4.01 -7.19
C ALA A 121 5.96 -3.41 -8.55
N ILE A 122 5.50 -4.02 -9.65
CA ILE A 122 5.74 -3.56 -11.01
C ILE A 122 4.49 -3.76 -11.88
N SER A 123 4.23 -2.83 -12.78
CA SER A 123 3.12 -2.91 -13.74
C SER A 123 3.58 -3.48 -15.06
N ASN A 124 2.72 -4.22 -15.78
CA ASN A 124 3.06 -4.89 -17.03
C ASN A 124 3.70 -3.96 -18.08
N HIS A 125 3.21 -2.74 -18.26
CA HIS A 125 3.78 -1.78 -19.22
C HIS A 125 5.24 -1.34 -18.91
N ARG A 126 5.75 -1.66 -17.71
CA ARG A 126 7.15 -1.40 -17.36
C ARG A 126 8.05 -2.57 -17.76
N LEU A 127 7.51 -3.77 -17.94
CA LEU A 127 8.25 -4.92 -18.47
C LEU A 127 8.43 -4.69 -19.96
N LEU A 128 9.68 -4.63 -20.40
CA LEU A 128 10.04 -4.33 -21.79
C LEU A 128 10.40 -5.61 -22.55
N ASP A 129 11.12 -6.52 -21.89
CA ASP A 129 11.55 -7.79 -22.47
C ASP A 129 11.73 -8.85 -21.38
N VAL A 130 11.49 -10.11 -21.74
CA VAL A 130 11.72 -11.29 -20.90
C VAL A 130 12.32 -12.37 -21.80
N SER A 131 13.59 -12.68 -21.56
CA SER A 131 14.36 -13.67 -22.32
C SER A 131 15.31 -14.45 -21.42
N GLU A 132 16.06 -15.39 -22.00
CA GLU A 132 17.12 -16.13 -21.29
C GLU A 132 18.20 -15.19 -20.70
N ALA A 133 18.40 -14.03 -21.31
CA ALA A 133 19.31 -13.00 -20.80
C ALA A 133 18.77 -12.28 -19.54
N GLY A 134 17.48 -12.43 -19.23
CA GLY A 134 16.84 -11.90 -18.03
C GLY A 134 15.58 -11.08 -18.30
N VAL A 135 15.19 -10.28 -17.31
CA VAL A 135 14.00 -9.42 -17.31
C VAL A 135 14.43 -7.96 -17.41
N ARG A 136 14.11 -7.31 -18.53
CA ARG A 136 14.37 -5.89 -18.75
C ARG A 136 13.13 -5.06 -18.48
N PHE A 137 13.28 -4.00 -17.69
CA PHE A 137 12.16 -3.13 -17.33
C PHE A 137 12.54 -1.67 -17.17
N ALA A 138 11.59 -0.79 -17.52
CA ALA A 138 11.71 0.65 -17.36
C ALA A 138 11.46 1.06 -15.91
N TYR A 139 12.20 2.03 -15.39
CA TYR A 139 12.03 2.64 -14.07
C TYR A 139 12.24 4.16 -14.12
N LYS A 140 11.68 4.88 -13.15
CA LYS A 140 11.93 6.31 -12.98
C LYS A 140 13.05 6.55 -11.99
N ASP A 141 14.07 7.28 -12.39
CA ASP A 141 15.16 7.70 -11.52
C ASP A 141 14.82 9.05 -10.87
N TYR A 142 14.25 9.02 -9.67
CA TYR A 142 13.89 10.23 -8.94
C TYR A 142 15.11 11.07 -8.51
N ARG A 143 16.32 10.50 -8.47
CA ARG A 143 17.54 11.29 -8.22
C ARG A 143 17.93 12.14 -9.42
N GLN A 144 17.48 11.75 -10.61
CA GLN A 144 17.71 12.46 -11.87
C GLN A 144 16.39 13.02 -12.44
N GLY A 145 15.63 13.74 -11.62
CA GLY A 145 14.40 14.43 -12.05
C GLY A 145 13.26 13.52 -12.53
N GLY A 146 13.33 12.21 -12.26
CA GLY A 146 12.34 11.24 -12.72
C GLY A 146 12.56 10.76 -14.16
N ALA A 147 13.79 10.90 -14.69
CA ALA A 147 14.18 10.36 -15.98
C ALA A 147 13.81 8.87 -16.10
N LYS A 148 13.27 8.48 -17.26
CA LYS A 148 12.98 7.08 -17.56
C LYS A 148 14.28 6.39 -17.93
N LYS A 149 14.61 5.32 -17.23
CA LYS A 149 15.77 4.46 -17.48
C LYS A 149 15.34 3.02 -17.57
N GLU A 150 16.21 2.18 -18.11
CA GLU A 150 16.00 0.74 -18.19
C GLU A 150 17.02 0.02 -17.30
N MET A 151 16.62 -1.13 -16.78
CA MET A 151 17.55 -2.07 -16.16
C MET A 151 17.16 -3.50 -16.50
N THR A 152 18.15 -4.36 -16.57
CA THR A 152 17.98 -5.80 -16.75
C THR A 152 18.44 -6.51 -15.49
N LEU A 153 17.63 -7.44 -14.99
CA LEU A 153 17.99 -8.34 -13.91
C LEU A 153 17.92 -9.78 -14.43
N GLY A 154 18.79 -10.66 -13.94
CA GLY A 154 18.60 -12.10 -14.14
C GLY A 154 17.24 -12.54 -13.58
N GLY A 155 16.60 -13.53 -14.20
CA GLY A 155 15.29 -14.05 -13.79
C GLY A 155 15.19 -14.34 -12.28
N PRO A 156 16.14 -15.06 -11.67
CA PRO A 156 16.15 -15.32 -10.23
C PRO A 156 16.21 -14.07 -9.36
N GLU A 157 17.04 -13.07 -9.70
CA GLU A 157 17.13 -11.82 -8.93
C GLU A 157 15.89 -10.95 -9.10
N PHE A 158 15.28 -10.93 -10.29
CA PHE A 158 13.99 -10.29 -10.51
C PHE A 158 12.91 -10.91 -9.61
N LEU A 159 12.81 -12.25 -9.59
CA LEU A 159 11.86 -12.97 -8.76
C LEU A 159 12.13 -12.76 -7.26
N ARG A 160 13.39 -12.80 -6.83
CA ARG A 160 13.80 -12.51 -5.45
C ARG A 160 13.32 -11.12 -5.03
N ARG A 161 13.60 -10.07 -5.82
CA ARG A 161 13.15 -8.70 -5.54
C ARG A 161 11.63 -8.60 -5.52
N PHE A 162 10.95 -9.20 -6.49
CA PHE A 162 9.49 -9.20 -6.55
C PHE A 162 8.88 -9.87 -5.31
N ALA A 163 9.44 -11.00 -4.87
CA ALA A 163 8.96 -11.78 -3.73
C ALA A 163 9.05 -11.00 -2.40
N LEU A 164 10.02 -10.08 -2.24
CA LEU A 164 10.12 -9.19 -1.08
C LEU A 164 8.87 -8.29 -0.88
N HIS A 165 8.03 -8.18 -1.91
CA HIS A 165 6.83 -7.34 -1.88
C HIS A 165 5.53 -8.15 -1.71
N ILE A 166 5.64 -9.48 -1.70
CA ILE A 166 4.52 -10.36 -1.36
C ILE A 166 4.35 -10.31 0.15
N LEU A 167 3.19 -9.83 0.59
CA LEU A 167 2.90 -9.71 2.01
C LEU A 167 2.52 -11.09 2.58
N PRO A 168 2.87 -11.38 3.84
CA PRO A 168 2.48 -12.62 4.49
C PRO A 168 0.97 -12.87 4.43
N PRO A 169 0.53 -14.13 4.45
CA PRO A 169 -0.89 -14.46 4.57
C PRO A 169 -1.55 -13.67 5.70
N HIS A 170 -2.76 -13.19 5.44
CA HIS A 170 -3.56 -12.40 6.39
C HIS A 170 -3.00 -11.02 6.75
N PHE A 171 -1.84 -10.61 6.22
CA PHE A 171 -1.31 -9.28 6.49
C PHE A 171 -2.18 -8.20 5.85
N ARG A 172 -2.77 -7.34 6.67
CA ARG A 172 -3.61 -6.23 6.21
C ARG A 172 -2.74 -5.06 5.71
N ARG A 173 -2.55 -5.00 4.39
CA ARG A 173 -1.83 -3.90 3.69
C ARG A 173 -2.43 -2.53 3.95
N ILE A 174 -3.77 -2.45 3.96
CA ILE A 174 -4.52 -1.21 4.16
C ILE A 174 -5.20 -1.29 5.52
N ARG A 175 -5.02 -0.26 6.34
CA ARG A 175 -5.62 -0.15 7.67
C ARG A 175 -6.33 1.18 7.84
N HIS A 176 -7.45 1.17 8.55
CA HIS A 176 -8.23 2.36 8.84
C HIS A 176 -8.29 2.62 10.35
N PHE A 177 -8.18 3.88 10.73
CA PHE A 177 -8.07 4.33 12.12
C PHE A 177 -8.97 5.53 12.40
N GLY A 178 -9.30 5.72 13.68
CA GLY A 178 -10.14 6.82 14.16
C GLY A 178 -11.54 6.77 13.53
N ILE A 179 -11.98 7.89 12.96
CA ILE A 179 -13.31 8.00 12.30
C ILE A 179 -13.52 7.05 11.11
N LEU A 180 -12.45 6.41 10.60
CA LEU A 180 -12.53 5.43 9.51
C LEU A 180 -12.36 3.99 10.00
N ALA A 181 -12.12 3.75 11.30
CA ALA A 181 -11.93 2.41 11.84
C ALA A 181 -13.17 1.54 11.63
N ASN A 182 -12.99 0.26 11.28
CA ASN A 182 -14.11 -0.60 10.90
C ASN A 182 -15.20 -0.71 11.97
N CYS A 183 -14.83 -0.74 13.25
CA CYS A 183 -15.78 -0.86 14.37
C CYS A 183 -16.64 0.39 14.59
N SER A 184 -16.18 1.57 14.18
CA SER A 184 -16.85 2.84 14.49
C SER A 184 -17.21 3.67 13.26
N LYS A 185 -16.77 3.28 12.05
CA LYS A 185 -16.87 4.10 10.84
C LYS A 185 -18.29 4.55 10.52
N ILE A 186 -19.31 3.73 10.74
CA ILE A 186 -20.69 4.06 10.37
C ILE A 186 -21.16 5.26 11.20
N ARG A 187 -21.19 5.09 12.53
CA ARG A 187 -21.53 6.14 13.49
C ARG A 187 -20.61 7.36 13.38
N ALA A 188 -19.30 7.15 13.24
CA ALA A 188 -18.34 8.25 13.16
C ALA A 188 -18.52 9.08 11.89
N LEU A 189 -18.78 8.44 10.73
CA LEU A 189 -19.01 9.17 9.48
C LEU A 189 -20.33 9.93 9.49
N GLU A 190 -21.39 9.39 10.11
CA GLU A 190 -22.65 10.12 10.32
C GLU A 190 -22.45 11.35 11.21
N ALA A 191 -21.73 11.21 12.32
CA ALA A 191 -21.39 12.34 13.18
C ALA A 191 -20.56 13.40 12.42
N CYS A 192 -19.58 12.97 11.61
CA CYS A 192 -18.80 13.88 10.76
C CYS A 192 -19.69 14.62 9.75
N ARG A 193 -20.63 13.93 9.09
CA ARG A 193 -21.55 14.54 8.11
C ARG A 193 -22.44 15.60 8.77
N LYS A 194 -23.04 15.26 9.91
CA LYS A 194 -23.84 16.20 10.71
C LYS A 194 -23.01 17.44 11.10
N ALA A 195 -21.81 17.22 11.62
CA ALA A 195 -20.93 18.30 12.07
C ALA A 195 -20.41 19.20 10.93
N LEU A 196 -20.35 18.67 9.71
CA LEU A 196 -19.92 19.38 8.50
C LEU A 196 -21.09 19.96 7.68
N GLY A 197 -22.35 19.78 8.11
CA GLY A 197 -23.53 20.19 7.34
C GLY A 197 -23.69 19.44 6.01
N VAL A 198 -23.09 18.24 5.88
CA VAL A 198 -23.17 17.43 4.66
C VAL A 198 -24.35 16.46 4.80
N PRO A 199 -25.18 16.29 3.75
CA PRO A 199 -26.26 15.31 3.77
C PRO A 199 -25.77 13.91 4.13
N SER A 200 -26.61 13.16 4.84
CA SER A 200 -26.37 11.74 5.06
C SER A 200 -26.19 11.02 3.72
N ALA A 201 -25.24 10.08 3.68
CA ALA A 201 -25.04 9.30 2.47
C ALA A 201 -26.28 8.44 2.21
N ALA A 202 -26.68 8.34 0.94
CA ALA A 202 -27.65 7.35 0.51
C ALA A 202 -27.20 5.94 0.95
N PRO A 203 -28.13 5.00 1.18
CA PRO A 203 -27.81 3.62 1.49
C PRO A 203 -26.81 3.07 0.46
N ALA A 204 -25.76 2.40 0.96
CA ALA A 204 -24.81 1.78 0.06
C ALA A 204 -25.51 0.66 -0.72
N PRO A 205 -25.29 0.53 -2.04
CA PRO A 205 -25.91 -0.52 -2.83
C PRO A 205 -25.55 -1.88 -2.25
N ASN A 206 -26.52 -2.79 -2.25
CA ASN A 206 -26.34 -4.15 -1.75
C ASN A 206 -25.36 -4.95 -2.66
N ARG A 207 -25.01 -6.17 -2.27
CA ARG A 207 -24.03 -7.00 -3.01
C ARG A 207 -24.47 -7.24 -4.47
N ILE A 208 -25.76 -7.45 -4.70
CA ILE A 208 -26.32 -7.76 -6.03
C ILE A 208 -26.22 -6.51 -6.90
N GLU A 209 -26.64 -5.36 -6.39
CA GLU A 209 -26.57 -4.08 -7.09
C GLU A 209 -25.12 -3.70 -7.42
N ARG A 210 -24.18 -3.89 -6.50
CA ARG A 210 -22.75 -3.66 -6.76
C ARG A 210 -22.22 -4.53 -7.88
N ARG A 211 -22.59 -5.82 -7.92
CA ARG A 211 -22.22 -6.74 -9.02
C ARG A 211 -22.81 -6.30 -10.34
N ARG A 212 -24.09 -5.92 -10.36
CA ARG A 212 -24.78 -5.42 -11.55
C ARG A 212 -24.09 -4.16 -12.10
N LEU A 213 -23.83 -3.17 -11.24
CA LEU A 213 -23.16 -1.92 -11.61
C LEU A 213 -21.71 -2.16 -12.09
N ALA A 214 -20.97 -3.05 -11.45
CA ALA A 214 -19.62 -3.41 -11.88
C ALA A 214 -19.63 -4.06 -13.27
N ARG A 215 -20.57 -4.97 -13.53
CA ARG A 215 -20.74 -5.61 -14.85
C ARG A 215 -21.08 -4.57 -15.93
N LEU A 216 -22.03 -3.67 -15.65
CA LEU A 216 -22.38 -2.57 -16.57
C LEU A 216 -21.17 -1.69 -16.90
N LYS A 217 -20.38 -1.30 -15.88
CA LYS A 217 -19.17 -0.47 -16.07
C LYS A 217 -18.07 -1.18 -16.83
N LEU A 218 -17.80 -2.44 -16.50
CA LEU A 218 -16.75 -3.23 -17.14
C LEU A 218 -17.06 -3.44 -18.63
N LEU A 219 -18.34 -3.62 -18.94
CA LEU A 219 -18.78 -3.89 -20.28
C LEU A 219 -19.04 -2.63 -21.11
N GLN A 220 -19.17 -1.45 -20.49
CA GLN A 220 -19.43 -0.17 -21.17
C GLN A 220 -20.60 -0.25 -22.18
N GLY A 221 -21.65 -1.02 -21.84
CA GLY A 221 -22.79 -1.27 -22.72
C GLY A 221 -22.63 -2.41 -23.72
N ARG A 222 -21.47 -3.07 -23.79
CA ARG A 222 -21.26 -4.29 -24.59
C ARG A 222 -21.94 -5.50 -23.93
N SER A 223 -22.47 -6.40 -24.73
CA SER A 223 -22.90 -7.69 -24.18
C SER A 223 -21.67 -8.50 -23.78
N PRO A 224 -21.63 -9.14 -22.60
CA PRO A 224 -20.53 -10.03 -22.23
C PRO A 224 -20.45 -11.26 -23.14
N ASP A 225 -21.54 -11.55 -23.87
CA ASP A 225 -21.61 -12.61 -24.85
C ASP A 225 -21.27 -12.11 -26.25
N GLN A 226 -20.86 -10.84 -26.45
CA GLN A 226 -20.47 -10.33 -27.77
C GLN A 226 -18.98 -10.57 -28.01
N CYS A 227 -18.63 -11.11 -29.17
CA CYS A 227 -17.24 -11.38 -29.54
C CYS A 227 -16.43 -10.06 -29.55
N PRO A 228 -15.33 -9.95 -28.78
CA PRO A 228 -14.54 -8.71 -28.72
C PRO A 228 -13.78 -8.42 -30.03
N CYS A 229 -13.56 -9.43 -30.87
CA CYS A 229 -12.85 -9.29 -32.15
C CYS A 229 -13.76 -8.77 -33.26
N CYS A 230 -14.83 -9.51 -33.59
CA CYS A 230 -15.70 -9.16 -34.71
C CYS A 230 -16.92 -8.31 -34.34
N LYS A 231 -17.27 -8.21 -33.05
CA LYS A 231 -18.45 -7.49 -32.50
C LYS A 231 -19.82 -7.98 -32.99
N LEU A 232 -19.88 -8.95 -33.90
CA LEU A 232 -21.11 -9.52 -34.45
C LEU A 232 -21.44 -10.89 -33.85
N GLY A 233 -20.42 -11.72 -33.63
CA GLY A 233 -20.58 -13.08 -33.12
C GLY A 233 -20.96 -13.12 -31.64
N ARG A 234 -21.64 -14.21 -31.24
CA ARG A 234 -21.98 -14.50 -29.86
C ARG A 234 -20.99 -15.49 -29.25
N MET A 235 -20.34 -15.12 -28.16
CA MET A 235 -19.53 -16.02 -27.34
C MET A 235 -20.45 -16.97 -26.56
N THR A 236 -20.23 -18.26 -26.72
CA THR A 236 -20.89 -19.31 -25.94
C THR A 236 -19.92 -19.85 -24.89
N PRO A 237 -20.34 -19.93 -23.61
CA PRO A 237 -19.51 -20.56 -22.58
C PRO A 237 -19.36 -22.05 -22.89
N ILE A 238 -18.13 -22.51 -23.11
CA ILE A 238 -17.80 -23.92 -23.38
C ILE A 238 -17.46 -24.71 -22.11
N GLY A 239 -17.33 -24.03 -20.96
CA GLY A 239 -16.99 -24.67 -19.70
C GLY A 239 -16.64 -23.65 -18.63
N LEU A 240 -16.57 -24.13 -17.39
CA LEU A 240 -16.09 -23.36 -16.24
C LEU A 240 -14.69 -23.85 -15.89
N LEU A 241 -13.73 -22.93 -15.81
CA LEU A 241 -12.43 -23.26 -15.23
C LEU A 241 -12.61 -23.35 -13.70
N PRO A 242 -12.40 -24.52 -13.08
CA PRO A 242 -12.48 -24.62 -11.64
C PRO A 242 -11.40 -23.75 -10.99
N PRO A 243 -11.65 -23.18 -9.81
CA PRO A 243 -10.62 -22.46 -9.09
C PRO A 243 -9.42 -23.38 -8.82
N GLN A 244 -8.26 -23.07 -9.40
CA GLN A 244 -7.01 -23.72 -9.03
C GLN A 244 -6.73 -23.40 -7.56
N ARG A 245 -6.71 -24.43 -6.71
CA ARG A 245 -6.20 -24.29 -5.33
C ARG A 245 -4.70 -23.98 -5.42
N ALA A 246 -4.20 -23.19 -4.47
CA ALA A 246 -2.76 -23.03 -4.31
C ALA A 246 -2.11 -24.42 -4.14
N PRO A 247 -0.83 -24.60 -4.55
CA PRO A 247 -0.10 -25.83 -4.29
C PRO A 247 -0.20 -26.19 -2.80
N PRO A 248 -0.21 -27.49 -2.43
CA PRO A 248 -0.14 -27.92 -1.04
C PRO A 248 0.98 -27.18 -0.31
N GLU A 249 0.82 -26.92 0.99
CA GLU A 249 1.75 -26.12 1.79
C GLU A 249 3.21 -26.60 1.72
N GLY A 250 3.42 -27.92 1.52
CA GLY A 250 4.76 -28.52 1.31
C GLY A 250 5.39 -28.32 -0.07
N MET A 251 4.65 -27.73 -1.03
CA MET A 251 5.10 -27.48 -2.40
C MET A 251 5.33 -25.97 -2.66
N LEU A 252 5.04 -25.11 -1.68
CA LEU A 252 5.47 -23.72 -1.74
C LEU A 252 6.97 -23.66 -1.40
N PRO A 253 7.84 -23.12 -2.28
CA PRO A 253 9.24 -22.93 -1.92
C PRO A 253 9.27 -22.03 -0.67
N ARG A 254 9.84 -22.55 0.42
CA ARG A 254 10.28 -21.71 1.52
C ARG A 254 11.37 -20.82 0.92
N PHE A 255 11.03 -19.57 0.63
CA PHE A 255 12.00 -18.57 0.20
C PHE A 255 12.93 -18.29 1.36
N TYR A 256 13.94 -19.14 1.54
CA TYR A 256 15.11 -18.81 2.32
C TYR A 256 15.88 -17.75 1.51
N PRO A 257 16.34 -16.65 2.13
CA PRO A 257 17.30 -15.79 1.48
C PRO A 257 18.49 -16.66 1.09
N ILE A 258 18.81 -16.71 -0.21
CA ILE A 258 20.04 -17.33 -0.70
C ILE A 258 21.18 -16.71 0.10
N GLU A 259 21.92 -17.55 0.82
CA GLU A 259 23.13 -17.15 1.52
C GLU A 259 24.03 -16.42 0.53
N SER A 260 24.43 -15.20 0.88
CA SER A 260 25.31 -14.39 0.04
C SER A 260 26.72 -14.99 0.09
N THR A 261 26.99 -15.96 -0.76
CA THR A 261 28.35 -16.33 -1.14
C THR A 261 28.68 -15.70 -2.49
N LEU A 262 29.14 -14.44 -2.40
CA LEU A 262 30.08 -13.84 -3.35
C LEU A 262 31.29 -13.37 -2.54
#